data_AF-A0A5C6XEB4-F1
#
_entry.id   AF-A0A5C6XEB4-F1
#
_cell.length_a   1.000
_cell.length_b   1.000
_cell.length_c   1.000
_cell.angle_alpha   90.00
_cell.angle_beta   90.00
_cell.angle_gamma   90.00
#
_symmetry.space_group_name_H-M   'P 1'
#
loop_
_entity.id
_entity.type
_entity.pdbx_description
1 polymer ?
#
loop_
_entity_poly.entity_id
_entity_poly.type
_entity_poly.pdbx_seq_one_letter_code
_entity_poly.pdbx_strand_id
1 'polypeptide(L)'
;MSSSDSTQRREQACALLHALVDPRHLERPDQGAALRHLAIASLNLTEELSAEALVEASAALPLVALYDQWAGGHIGPAEVADALQRQGLLSALGSEALHRRLERAHHLAASTQVRRAPRALNDDATEDDPRRLALEQAAEHDRQLGELASLEPVRALDRLIEKAGLLASAMASPVAELKRLMPPWEIDRSAGGLLLLDDLERASEDDCPPALAQLKVRSRDFEKSLAQNLESQGLLVAVRAALAFGPRAGEEAPSQRELRHYLAGFTLFAEDPALLALTQALMETRHRMLLHLQGALPLSALKSWTMYLRGECAELGDSRDIPLREATHYAHYCLHLLNLCDLAHTPGLTLRDALRRSLMSREEELRELVLLGQRQGLSDQEADLGRFEQARWRAEGPRAALADRLARLSGAWIHGEAPGPLGASPRLDDPAVEEARKALDIADASADALANMAREVHLVGHTIFQNIALEEALRLLALSLAMARDNGLLHHASPRIDLRPLTRWLTTPGRAPHHRALLRTLLRSASLDELLSNEAGTLLPGLQTELDEADATLTLSLALDPGLDALLTLLASTPDDDPLHDALAARLRQLSVQAPTAPPAPQYSERNTTESELSG
;
A
#
# COMPACT_ATOMS: atom_id res chain seq x y z
N MET A 1 7.21 47.61 7.20
CA MET A 1 6.23 46.68 6.63
C MET A 1 6.95 45.36 6.41
N SER A 2 6.94 44.49 7.42
CA SER A 2 7.43 43.12 7.27
C SER A 2 6.46 42.37 6.35
N SER A 3 6.97 41.64 5.36
CA SER A 3 6.13 40.83 4.48
C SER A 3 5.34 39.82 5.30
N SER A 4 4.08 39.58 4.93
CA SER A 4 3.20 38.59 5.55
C SER A 4 3.85 37.19 5.62
N ASP A 5 4.69 36.86 4.63
CA ASP A 5 5.48 35.62 4.58
C ASP A 5 6.43 35.44 5.76
N SER A 6 7.10 36.51 6.21
CA SER A 6 8.01 36.42 7.36
C SER A 6 7.26 36.16 8.67
N THR A 7 6.02 36.66 8.76
CA THR A 7 5.18 36.53 9.95
C THR A 7 4.58 35.12 10.01
N GLN A 8 4.16 34.59 8.87
CA GLN A 8 3.61 33.24 8.73
C GLN A 8 4.67 32.14 8.92
N ARG A 9 5.90 32.32 8.39
CA ARG A 9 7.03 31.43 8.67
C ARG A 9 7.40 31.43 10.15
N ARG A 10 7.33 32.59 10.81
CA ARG A 10 7.55 32.73 12.26
C ARG A 10 6.49 31.99 13.06
N GLU A 11 5.21 32.07 12.66
CA GLU A 11 4.11 31.35 13.30
C GLU A 11 4.20 29.84 13.11
N GLN A 12 4.55 29.36 11.92
CA GLN A 12 4.79 27.93 11.66
C GLN A 12 5.99 27.39 12.44
N ALA A 13 7.08 28.14 12.54
CA ALA A 13 8.24 27.78 13.36
C ALA A 13 7.87 27.70 14.86
N CYS A 14 7.07 28.66 15.37
CA CYS A 14 6.59 28.62 16.75
C CYS A 14 5.63 27.45 17.01
N ALA A 15 4.76 27.11 16.06
CA ALA A 15 3.84 25.98 16.18
C ALA A 15 4.58 24.64 16.20
N LEU A 16 5.62 24.49 15.37
CA LEU A 16 6.51 23.33 15.38
C LEU A 16 7.27 23.22 16.71
N LEU A 17 7.80 24.33 17.23
CA LEU A 17 8.46 24.37 18.54
C LEU A 17 7.51 24.00 19.69
N HIS A 18 6.26 24.48 19.67
CA HIS A 18 5.26 24.10 20.67
C HIS A 18 4.86 22.62 20.63
N ALA A 19 4.76 22.02 19.44
CA ALA A 19 4.48 20.59 19.29
C ALA A 19 5.64 19.71 19.81
N LEU A 20 6.87 20.23 19.82
CA LEU A 20 8.07 19.55 20.33
C LEU A 20 8.20 19.59 21.87
N VAL A 21 7.48 20.50 22.54
CA VAL A 21 7.45 20.64 24.01
C VAL A 21 6.40 19.72 24.65
N ASP A 22 5.57 19.01 23.86
CA ASP A 22 4.65 18.00 24.40
C ASP A 22 5.42 16.77 24.91
N PRO A 23 5.38 16.47 26.22
CA PRO A 23 6.17 15.40 26.84
C PRO A 23 5.93 14.01 26.24
N ARG A 24 4.80 13.80 25.55
CA ARG A 24 4.41 12.51 24.94
C ARG A 24 5.23 12.15 23.70
N HIS A 25 5.97 13.09 23.12
CA HIS A 25 6.79 12.88 21.92
C HIS A 25 8.28 12.63 22.21
N LEU A 26 8.67 12.56 23.49
CA LEU A 26 10.06 12.34 23.92
C LEU A 26 10.43 10.86 24.12
N GLU A 27 9.47 9.93 23.98
CA GLU A 27 9.67 8.49 24.28
C GLU A 27 10.24 7.68 23.09
N ARG A 28 10.42 8.27 21.89
CA ARG A 28 10.87 7.55 20.69
C ARG A 28 12.28 7.99 20.22
N PRO A 29 13.24 7.05 20.04
CA PRO A 29 14.65 7.35 19.75
C PRO A 29 14.87 8.04 18.39
N ASP A 30 14.01 7.77 17.43
CA ASP A 30 14.06 8.32 16.06
C ASP A 30 13.67 9.81 16.06
N GLN A 31 12.76 10.18 16.95
CA GLN A 31 12.33 11.57 17.17
C GLN A 31 13.42 12.38 17.89
N GLY A 32 14.29 11.74 18.69
CA GLY A 32 15.49 12.36 19.24
C GLY A 32 16.57 12.71 18.20
N ALA A 33 16.65 11.96 17.09
CA ALA A 33 17.50 12.32 15.96
C ALA A 33 16.90 13.49 15.15
N ALA A 34 15.58 13.48 14.94
CA ALA A 34 14.86 14.61 14.35
C ALA A 34 14.95 15.88 15.20
N LEU A 35 14.84 15.79 16.53
CA LEU A 35 15.05 16.90 17.48
C LEU A 35 16.45 17.50 17.39
N ARG A 36 17.48 16.67 17.19
CA ARG A 36 18.86 17.13 16.94
C ARG A 36 19.01 17.83 15.60
N HIS A 37 18.41 17.29 14.55
CA HIS A 37 18.38 17.93 13.23
C HIS A 37 17.56 19.23 13.21
N LEU A 38 16.48 19.30 13.99
CA LEU A 38 15.62 20.48 14.14
C LEU A 38 16.24 21.54 15.04
N ALA A 39 16.98 21.18 16.09
CA ALA A 39 17.79 22.14 16.86
C ALA A 39 18.88 22.78 15.99
N ILE A 40 19.52 21.97 15.13
CA ILE A 40 20.49 22.44 14.13
C ILE A 40 19.82 23.30 13.05
N ALA A 41 18.59 22.97 12.64
CA ALA A 41 17.80 23.78 11.70
C ALA A 41 17.32 25.10 12.32
N SER A 42 16.95 25.09 13.60
CA SER A 42 16.54 26.28 14.37
C SER A 42 17.71 27.24 14.57
N LEU A 43 18.93 26.71 14.78
CA LEU A 43 20.19 27.46 14.77
C LEU A 43 20.57 28.05 13.40
N ASN A 44 19.99 27.55 12.31
CA ASN A 44 20.13 28.20 10.99
C ASN A 44 19.04 29.27 10.76
N LEU A 45 17.98 29.32 11.59
CA LEU A 45 16.89 30.29 11.54
C LEU A 45 17.03 31.42 12.58
N THR A 46 18.04 31.36 13.46
CA THR A 46 18.28 32.36 14.52
C THR A 46 18.59 33.77 14.01
N GLU A 47 18.98 33.93 12.74
CA GLU A 47 19.15 35.25 12.12
C GLU A 47 17.80 35.92 11.77
N GLU A 48 16.69 35.17 11.76
CA GLU A 48 15.34 35.66 11.39
C GLU A 48 14.38 35.79 12.59
N LEU A 49 14.79 35.35 13.78
CA LEU A 49 13.96 35.37 14.99
C LEU A 49 14.22 36.62 15.85
N SER A 50 13.15 37.19 16.45
CA SER A 50 13.32 38.28 17.40
C SER A 50 13.96 37.79 18.70
N ALA A 51 14.72 38.67 19.38
CA ALA A 51 15.44 38.33 20.61
C ALA A 51 14.53 37.73 21.71
N GLU A 52 13.26 38.15 21.78
CA GLU A 52 12.28 37.61 22.73
C GLU A 52 11.89 36.15 22.42
N ALA A 53 11.72 35.78 21.15
CA ALA A 53 11.41 34.41 20.73
C ALA A 53 12.61 33.47 20.93
N LEU A 54 13.82 34.00 20.76
CA LEU A 54 15.08 33.32 21.08
C LEU A 54 15.22 33.04 22.58
N VAL A 55 14.82 33.97 23.43
CA VAL A 55 14.79 33.80 24.90
C VAL A 55 13.75 32.75 25.32
N GLU A 56 12.55 32.76 24.71
CA GLU A 56 11.49 31.77 24.98
C GLU A 56 11.88 30.36 24.51
N ALA A 57 12.48 30.23 23.32
CA ALA A 57 12.97 28.96 22.79
C ALA A 57 14.19 28.42 23.56
N SER A 58 15.07 29.31 24.03
CA SER A 58 16.20 28.94 24.91
C SER A 58 15.74 28.46 26.29
N ALA A 59 14.59 28.95 26.78
CA ALA A 59 13.97 28.48 28.02
C ALA A 59 13.29 27.11 27.84
N ALA A 60 12.76 26.81 26.65
CA ALA A 60 12.08 25.55 26.34
C ALA A 60 13.02 24.41 25.87
N LEU A 61 14.19 24.73 25.30
CA LEU A 61 15.17 23.77 24.77
C LEU A 61 16.57 24.03 25.34
N PRO A 62 16.91 23.48 26.52
CA PRO A 62 18.15 23.79 27.25
C PRO A 62 19.44 23.46 26.48
N LEU A 63 19.34 22.57 25.49
CA LEU A 63 20.41 22.14 24.60
C LEU A 63 20.96 23.27 23.71
N VAL A 64 20.12 24.25 23.34
CA VAL A 64 20.49 25.32 22.41
C VAL A 64 21.48 26.29 23.07
N ALA A 65 21.22 26.70 24.32
CA ALA A 65 22.12 27.58 25.07
C ALA A 65 23.46 26.91 25.41
N LEU A 66 23.44 25.61 25.73
CA LEU A 66 24.67 24.84 25.99
C LEU A 66 25.52 24.68 24.71
N TYR A 67 24.89 24.50 23.55
CA TYR A 67 25.62 24.41 22.29
C TYR A 67 26.22 25.75 21.87
N ASP A 68 25.50 26.86 22.04
CA ASP A 68 25.97 28.20 21.73
C ASP A 68 27.19 28.61 22.59
N GLN A 69 27.14 28.31 23.89
CA GLN A 69 28.27 28.52 24.80
C GLN A 69 29.48 27.63 24.47
N TRP A 70 29.25 26.38 24.04
CA TRP A 70 30.32 25.47 23.64
C TRP A 70 30.95 25.88 22.30
N ALA A 71 30.15 26.31 21.34
CA ALA A 71 30.60 26.80 20.04
C ALA A 71 31.38 28.13 20.16
N GLY A 72 31.00 29.00 21.09
CA GLY A 72 31.76 30.20 21.48
C GLY A 72 33.02 29.92 22.29
N GLY A 73 33.30 28.67 22.65
CA GLY A 73 34.47 28.26 23.45
C GLY A 73 34.39 28.65 24.94
N HIS A 74 33.20 29.03 25.42
CA HIS A 74 32.98 29.48 26.80
C HIS A 74 32.83 28.33 27.79
N ILE A 75 32.43 27.15 27.32
CA ILE A 75 32.35 25.91 28.11
C ILE A 75 32.96 24.75 27.33
N GLY A 76 33.48 23.76 28.04
CA GLY A 76 34.09 22.56 27.48
C GLY A 76 33.13 21.38 27.32
N PRO A 77 33.51 20.33 26.56
CA PRO A 77 32.68 19.16 26.31
C PRO A 77 32.29 18.38 27.58
N ALA A 78 33.10 18.48 28.64
CA ALA A 78 32.80 17.88 29.95
C ALA A 78 31.65 18.61 30.65
N GLU A 79 31.62 19.94 30.58
CA GLU A 79 30.60 20.77 31.23
C GLU A 79 29.24 20.66 30.50
N VAL A 80 29.27 20.51 29.18
CA VAL A 80 28.07 20.19 28.37
C VAL A 80 27.51 18.82 28.74
N ALA A 81 28.37 17.79 28.82
CA ALA A 81 27.94 16.44 29.20
C ALA A 81 27.33 16.39 30.61
N ASP A 82 27.95 17.09 31.56
CA ASP A 82 27.51 17.15 32.95
C ASP A 82 26.19 17.92 33.12
N ALA A 83 26.00 19.00 32.34
CA ALA A 83 24.74 19.74 32.29
C ALA A 83 23.58 18.91 31.70
N LEU A 84 23.84 18.14 30.63
CA LEU A 84 22.86 17.24 30.02
C LEU A 84 22.50 16.06 30.94
N GLN A 85 23.48 15.58 31.71
CA GLN A 85 23.26 14.53 32.71
C GLN A 85 22.40 15.01 33.88
N ARG A 86 22.65 16.22 34.41
CA ARG A 86 21.84 16.82 35.50
C ARG A 86 20.40 17.09 35.09
N GLN A 87 20.12 17.24 33.80
CA GLN A 87 18.77 17.44 33.26
C GLN A 87 18.05 16.12 32.92
N GLY A 88 18.64 14.97 33.22
CA GLY A 88 18.01 13.66 33.02
C GLY A 88 17.91 13.20 31.56
N LEU A 89 18.56 13.91 30.62
CA LEU A 89 18.45 13.68 29.18
C LEU A 89 19.42 12.61 28.64
N LEU A 90 20.05 11.82 29.54
CA LEU A 90 20.97 10.75 29.17
C LEU A 90 20.48 9.39 29.67
N SER A 91 20.15 8.50 28.75
CA SER A 91 20.03 7.06 29.02
C SER A 91 21.21 6.28 28.40
N ALA A 92 21.72 5.32 29.19
CA ALA A 92 22.50 4.14 28.82
C ALA A 92 23.97 4.25 28.35
N LEU A 93 24.49 5.36 27.81
CA LEU A 93 25.84 5.36 27.20
C LEU A 93 27.02 5.80 28.09
N GLY A 94 26.78 6.32 29.29
CA GLY A 94 27.83 6.82 30.21
C GLY A 94 28.47 8.15 29.75
N SER A 95 28.82 9.03 30.69
CA SER A 95 29.28 10.41 30.37
C SER A 95 30.59 10.43 29.57
N GLU A 96 31.44 9.43 29.75
CA GLU A 96 32.74 9.31 29.08
C GLU A 96 32.63 8.95 27.58
N ALA A 97 31.58 8.20 27.19
CA ALA A 97 31.33 7.90 25.77
C ALA A 97 30.71 9.09 25.05
N LEU A 98 29.87 9.86 25.74
CA LEU A 98 29.30 11.11 25.25
C LEU A 98 30.38 12.19 25.07
N HIS A 99 31.23 12.37 26.08
CA HIS A 99 32.36 13.30 26.03
C HIS A 99 33.25 13.03 24.81
N ARG A 100 33.65 11.78 24.60
CA ARG A 100 34.46 11.37 23.42
C ARG A 100 33.76 11.59 22.08
N ARG A 101 32.43 11.45 22.03
CA ARG A 101 31.64 11.75 20.82
C ARG A 101 31.53 13.25 20.55
N LEU A 102 31.35 14.06 21.59
CA LEU A 102 31.32 15.52 21.48
C LEU A 102 32.69 16.07 21.07
N GLU A 103 33.77 15.56 21.66
CA GLU A 103 35.13 15.90 21.23
C GLU A 103 35.40 15.50 19.78
N ARG A 104 34.98 14.31 19.33
CA ARG A 104 35.10 13.92 17.92
C ARG A 104 34.28 14.81 17.00
N ALA A 105 33.04 15.16 17.37
CA ALA A 105 32.19 16.02 16.57
C ALA A 105 32.75 17.45 16.48
N HIS A 106 33.30 17.97 17.58
CA HIS A 106 33.99 19.27 17.62
C HIS A 106 35.28 19.25 16.81
N HIS A 107 36.09 18.18 16.95
CA HIS A 107 37.28 18.01 16.12
C HIS A 107 36.92 17.89 14.64
N LEU A 108 35.86 17.17 14.27
CA LEU A 108 35.37 17.09 12.89
C LEU A 108 34.92 18.47 12.40
N ALA A 109 34.19 19.23 13.21
CA ALA A 109 33.73 20.58 12.88
C ALA A 109 34.86 21.62 12.80
N ALA A 110 35.94 21.44 13.57
CA ALA A 110 37.12 22.30 13.57
C ALA A 110 38.17 21.90 12.52
N SER A 111 38.28 20.60 12.20
CA SER A 111 39.23 20.06 11.21
C SER A 111 38.68 20.07 9.80
N THR A 112 37.36 19.99 9.63
CA THR A 112 36.75 20.50 8.41
C THR A 112 36.85 22.01 8.51
N GLN A 113 37.78 22.61 7.76
CA GLN A 113 37.68 24.01 7.41
C GLN A 113 36.41 24.20 6.57
N VAL A 114 35.24 24.05 7.18
CA VAL A 114 34.06 24.78 6.77
C VAL A 114 34.33 26.20 7.21
N ARG A 115 35.24 26.87 6.49
CA ARG A 115 34.93 28.22 6.06
C ARG A 115 33.57 28.05 5.40
N ARG A 116 32.50 28.28 6.16
CA ARG A 116 31.32 28.95 5.61
C ARG A 116 31.89 30.26 5.10
N ALA A 117 32.50 30.22 3.91
CA ALA A 117 32.30 31.32 3.00
C ALA A 117 30.80 31.54 3.09
N PRO A 118 30.32 32.77 3.35
CA PRO A 118 28.96 33.06 2.95
C PRO A 118 28.89 32.45 1.56
N ARG A 119 27.99 31.48 1.34
CA ARG A 119 27.63 31.22 -0.04
C ARG A 119 27.17 32.60 -0.44
N ALA A 120 28.03 33.31 -1.17
CA ALA A 120 27.55 34.17 -2.20
C ALA A 120 26.43 33.33 -2.78
N LEU A 121 25.22 33.87 -2.70
CA LEU A 121 24.29 33.73 -3.79
C LEU A 121 25.16 34.05 -5.02
N ASN A 122 25.92 33.06 -5.48
CA ASN A 122 26.48 33.10 -6.80
C ASN A 122 25.20 33.11 -7.58
N ASP A 123 24.95 34.23 -8.24
CA ASP A 123 23.93 34.46 -9.26
C ASP A 123 24.06 33.44 -10.44
N ASP A 124 24.73 32.31 -10.23
CA ASP A 124 24.84 31.13 -11.08
C ASP A 124 23.85 30.03 -10.66
N ALA A 125 22.85 30.34 -9.83
CA ALA A 125 21.62 29.54 -9.83
C ALA A 125 20.94 29.78 -11.18
N THR A 126 21.36 29.03 -12.20
CA THR A 126 20.68 28.97 -13.49
C THR A 126 19.18 28.79 -13.25
N GLU A 127 18.33 29.41 -14.08
CA GLU A 127 16.86 29.30 -14.00
C GLU A 127 16.38 27.83 -13.89
N ASP A 128 17.20 26.88 -14.34
CA ASP A 128 16.94 25.44 -14.36
C ASP A 128 17.42 24.65 -13.12
N ASP A 129 17.74 25.26 -11.97
CA ASP A 129 18.05 24.47 -10.76
C ASP A 129 16.81 23.66 -10.30
N PRO A 130 16.83 22.32 -10.36
CA PRO A 130 15.67 21.49 -10.02
C PRO A 130 15.21 21.67 -8.56
N ARG A 131 16.10 22.07 -7.66
CA ARG A 131 15.75 22.34 -6.25
C ARG A 131 14.97 23.64 -6.10
N ARG A 132 15.36 24.67 -6.85
CA ARG A 132 14.67 25.96 -6.88
C ARG A 132 13.28 25.80 -7.47
N LEU A 133 13.16 25.10 -8.60
CA LEU A 133 11.88 24.79 -9.22
C LEU A 133 10.95 24.01 -8.26
N ALA A 134 11.47 23.02 -7.55
CA ALA A 134 10.68 22.28 -6.55
C ALA A 134 10.22 23.15 -5.36
N LEU A 135 11.07 24.08 -4.88
CA LEU A 135 10.70 25.01 -3.81
C LEU A 135 9.66 26.05 -4.25
N GLU A 136 9.80 26.59 -5.47
CA GLU A 136 8.84 27.52 -6.05
C GLU A 136 7.48 26.83 -6.27
N GLN A 137 7.48 25.58 -6.73
CA GLN A 137 6.27 24.77 -6.86
C GLN A 137 5.59 24.52 -5.50
N ALA A 138 6.37 24.15 -4.48
CA ALA A 138 5.83 23.94 -3.14
C ALA A 138 5.21 25.23 -2.56
N ALA A 139 5.89 26.37 -2.71
CA ALA A 139 5.38 27.67 -2.27
C ALA A 139 4.10 28.08 -3.01
N GLU A 140 4.03 27.81 -4.33
CA GLU A 140 2.84 28.08 -5.13
C GLU A 140 1.67 27.17 -4.74
N HIS A 141 1.91 25.88 -4.50
CA HIS A 141 0.88 24.97 -3.98
C HIS A 141 0.40 25.42 -2.60
N ASP A 142 1.28 25.79 -1.67
CA ASP A 142 0.90 26.28 -0.34
C ASP A 142 0.04 27.54 -0.42
N ARG A 143 0.38 28.47 -1.32
CA ARG A 143 -0.44 29.65 -1.59
C ARG A 143 -1.83 29.27 -2.10
N GLN A 144 -1.91 28.39 -3.08
CA GLN A 144 -3.18 27.90 -3.64
C GLN A 144 -4.01 27.13 -2.59
N LEU A 145 -3.39 26.33 -1.72
CA LEU A 145 -4.08 25.65 -0.62
C LEU A 145 -4.63 26.64 0.42
N GLY A 146 -3.90 27.71 0.71
CA GLY A 146 -4.37 28.80 1.57
C GLY A 146 -5.58 29.52 0.98
N GLU A 147 -5.56 29.80 -0.32
CA GLU A 147 -6.71 30.36 -1.05
C GLU A 147 -7.91 29.40 -1.00
N LEU A 148 -7.70 28.10 -1.28
CA LEU A 148 -8.73 27.06 -1.21
C LEU A 148 -9.42 26.99 0.15
N ALA A 149 -8.65 27.04 1.25
CA ALA A 149 -9.19 26.97 2.60
C ALA A 149 -10.10 28.15 2.96
N SER A 150 -9.99 29.27 2.23
CA SER A 150 -10.81 30.47 2.41
C SER A 150 -12.08 30.51 1.55
N LEU A 151 -12.23 29.57 0.61
CA LEU A 151 -13.37 29.51 -0.30
C LEU A 151 -14.55 28.74 0.30
N GLU A 152 -15.74 29.00 -0.23
CA GLU A 152 -16.92 28.16 0.00
C GLU A 152 -16.66 26.72 -0.49
N PRO A 153 -17.16 25.67 0.22
CA PRO A 153 -16.80 24.28 -0.06
C PRO A 153 -16.98 23.84 -1.52
N VAL A 154 -18.08 24.22 -2.17
CA VAL A 154 -18.34 23.86 -3.58
C VAL A 154 -17.28 24.45 -4.51
N ARG A 155 -16.91 25.73 -4.31
CA ARG A 155 -15.87 26.40 -5.10
C ARG A 155 -14.49 25.85 -4.80
N ALA A 156 -14.24 25.47 -3.55
CA ALA A 156 -12.99 24.82 -3.16
C ALA A 156 -12.86 23.45 -3.83
N LEU A 157 -13.94 22.66 -3.89
CA LEU A 157 -13.97 21.36 -4.59
C LEU A 157 -13.73 21.50 -6.10
N ASP A 158 -14.40 22.46 -6.74
CA ASP A 158 -14.19 22.74 -8.17
C ASP A 158 -12.75 23.16 -8.47
N ARG A 159 -12.17 24.05 -7.64
CA ARG A 159 -10.77 24.47 -7.78
C ARG A 159 -9.79 23.35 -7.50
N LEU A 160 -10.12 22.48 -6.55
CA LEU A 160 -9.26 21.38 -6.17
C LEU A 160 -9.08 20.44 -7.38
N ILE A 161 -10.17 20.10 -8.07
CA ILE A 161 -10.14 19.11 -9.15
C ILE A 161 -9.50 19.62 -10.47
N GLU A 162 -9.13 20.90 -10.55
CA GLU A 162 -8.50 21.50 -11.74
C GLU A 162 -7.12 20.89 -12.03
N LYS A 163 -6.32 20.58 -11.01
CA LYS A 163 -4.92 20.13 -11.16
C LYS A 163 -4.60 18.95 -10.26
N ALA A 164 -3.92 17.95 -10.80
CA ALA A 164 -3.52 16.78 -10.03
C ALA A 164 -2.56 17.13 -8.87
N GLY A 165 -1.62 18.06 -9.07
CA GLY A 165 -0.68 18.50 -8.03
C GLY A 165 -1.32 19.20 -6.85
N LEU A 166 -2.35 20.00 -7.11
CA LEU A 166 -3.10 20.71 -6.08
C LEU A 166 -3.94 19.72 -5.25
N LEU A 167 -4.60 18.76 -5.92
CA LEU A 167 -5.27 17.63 -5.26
C LEU A 167 -4.31 16.85 -4.36
N ALA A 168 -3.15 16.46 -4.89
CA ALA A 168 -2.16 15.69 -4.16
C ALA A 168 -1.70 16.42 -2.88
N SER A 169 -1.43 17.71 -3.02
CA SER A 169 -0.99 18.57 -1.91
C SER A 169 -2.10 18.74 -0.86
N ALA A 170 -3.35 18.89 -1.26
CA ALA A 170 -4.48 19.00 -0.34
C ALA A 170 -4.73 17.71 0.46
N MET A 171 -4.57 16.54 -0.16
CA MET A 171 -4.75 15.24 0.50
C MET A 171 -3.69 14.97 1.57
N ALA A 172 -2.46 15.42 1.33
CA ALA A 172 -1.36 15.35 2.29
C ALA A 172 -1.45 16.45 3.36
N SER A 173 -2.26 17.49 3.14
CA SER A 173 -2.30 18.67 4.00
C SER A 173 -2.89 18.35 5.39
N PRO A 174 -2.26 18.84 6.48
CA PRO A 174 -2.80 18.69 7.82
C PRO A 174 -3.99 19.62 8.11
N VAL A 175 -4.25 20.61 7.25
CA VAL A 175 -5.27 21.67 7.42
C VAL A 175 -6.67 21.07 7.58
N ALA A 176 -7.37 21.47 8.64
CA ALA A 176 -8.65 20.86 9.02
C ALA A 176 -9.77 21.18 8.01
N GLU A 177 -9.74 22.38 7.43
CA GLU A 177 -10.67 22.86 6.42
C GLU A 177 -10.62 22.01 5.16
N LEU A 178 -9.40 21.67 4.68
CA LEU A 178 -9.21 20.81 3.52
C LEU A 178 -9.65 19.36 3.80
N LYS A 179 -9.48 18.88 5.04
CA LYS A 179 -10.00 17.56 5.44
C LYS A 179 -11.52 17.46 5.36
N ARG A 180 -12.25 18.58 5.52
CA ARG A 180 -13.73 18.60 5.38
C ARG A 180 -14.18 18.46 3.92
N LEU A 181 -13.29 18.73 2.96
CA LEU A 181 -13.55 18.55 1.53
C LEU A 181 -13.36 17.08 1.11
N MET A 182 -12.78 16.24 1.96
CA MET A 182 -12.57 14.81 1.67
C MET A 182 -13.86 14.01 1.86
N PRO A 183 -14.04 12.91 1.13
CA PRO A 183 -15.20 12.06 1.30
C PRO A 183 -15.22 11.39 2.69
N PRO A 184 -16.39 10.91 3.14
CA PRO A 184 -16.55 10.29 4.46
C PRO A 184 -15.96 8.87 4.57
N TRP A 185 -15.57 8.25 3.46
CA TRP A 185 -14.97 6.91 3.45
C TRP A 185 -13.43 6.98 3.46
N GLU A 186 -12.81 5.84 3.76
CA GLU A 186 -11.36 5.70 3.77
C GLU A 186 -10.79 5.75 2.33
N ILE A 187 -9.87 6.69 2.12
CA ILE A 187 -9.18 6.93 0.85
C ILE A 187 -7.67 6.71 1.00
N ASP A 188 -6.99 6.42 -0.11
CA ASP A 188 -5.53 6.42 -0.12
C ASP A 188 -4.97 7.85 -0.09
N ARG A 189 -4.45 8.26 1.07
CA ARG A 189 -3.84 9.59 1.28
C ARG A 189 -2.40 9.72 0.82
N SER A 190 -1.79 8.65 0.27
CA SER A 190 -0.43 8.72 -0.26
C SER A 190 -0.31 9.70 -1.44
N ALA A 191 -1.42 10.01 -2.11
CA ALA A 191 -1.52 10.86 -3.30
C ALA A 191 -0.60 10.43 -4.45
N GLY A 192 -0.03 9.23 -4.40
CA GLY A 192 1.09 8.90 -5.26
C GLY A 192 0.74 8.70 -6.74
N GLY A 193 -0.46 8.19 -7.03
CA GLY A 193 -0.96 8.16 -8.40
C GLY A 193 -1.22 9.57 -8.97
N LEU A 194 -1.61 10.54 -8.14
CA LEU A 194 -1.78 11.93 -8.57
C LEU A 194 -0.44 12.59 -8.93
N LEU A 195 0.67 12.18 -8.31
CA LEU A 195 1.99 12.73 -8.63
C LEU A 195 2.43 12.39 -10.06
N LEU A 196 2.20 11.15 -10.53
CA LEU A 196 2.49 10.84 -11.93
C LEU A 196 1.57 11.62 -12.88
N LEU A 197 0.29 11.73 -12.53
CA LEU A 197 -0.65 12.47 -13.36
C LEU A 197 -0.25 13.96 -13.47
N ASP A 198 0.18 14.55 -12.38
CA ASP A 198 0.69 15.92 -12.32
C ASP A 198 1.97 16.10 -13.17
N ASP A 199 2.88 15.13 -13.13
CA ASP A 199 4.05 15.12 -14.01
C ASP A 199 3.65 14.98 -15.49
N LEU A 200 2.62 14.21 -15.82
CA LEU A 200 2.11 14.08 -17.19
C LEU A 200 1.40 15.34 -17.68
N GLU A 201 0.64 16.02 -16.81
CA GLU A 201 -0.01 17.31 -17.08
C GLU A 201 1.03 18.41 -17.35
N ARG A 202 2.18 18.34 -16.69
CA ARG A 202 3.28 19.32 -16.81
C ARG A 202 4.33 18.96 -17.86
N ALA A 203 4.35 17.72 -18.36
CA ALA A 203 5.39 17.26 -19.27
C ALA A 203 5.37 18.05 -20.58
N SER A 204 6.48 18.76 -20.87
CA SER A 204 6.78 19.33 -22.18
C SER A 204 7.08 18.22 -23.19
N GLU A 205 7.19 18.50 -24.50
CA GLU A 205 7.55 17.47 -25.51
C GLU A 205 8.89 16.77 -25.19
N ASP A 206 9.85 17.49 -24.63
CA ASP A 206 11.20 17.00 -24.34
C ASP A 206 11.36 16.37 -22.94
N ASP A 207 10.48 16.70 -22.00
CA ASP A 207 10.56 16.17 -20.63
C ASP A 207 9.85 14.82 -20.48
N CYS A 208 10.53 13.89 -19.81
CA CYS A 208 9.98 12.58 -19.48
C CYS A 208 9.78 12.48 -17.96
N PRO A 209 8.56 12.16 -17.48
CA PRO A 209 8.33 11.84 -16.09
C PRO A 209 9.29 10.73 -15.60
N PRO A 210 9.93 10.86 -14.42
CA PRO A 210 10.90 9.89 -13.93
C PRO A 210 10.36 8.46 -13.83
N ALA A 211 9.09 8.32 -13.46
CA ALA A 211 8.42 7.02 -13.36
C ALA A 211 8.28 6.30 -14.71
N LEU A 212 8.30 7.04 -15.82
CA LEU A 212 8.20 6.49 -17.18
C LEU A 212 9.58 6.30 -17.85
N ALA A 213 10.68 6.66 -17.18
CA ALA A 213 12.01 6.71 -17.78
C ALA A 213 12.48 5.37 -18.36
N GLN A 214 12.02 4.25 -17.79
CA GLN A 214 12.40 2.88 -18.18
C GLN A 214 11.50 2.29 -19.28
N LEU A 215 10.51 3.04 -19.76
CA LEU A 215 9.72 2.68 -20.93
C LEU A 215 10.46 3.06 -22.23
N LYS A 216 10.18 2.34 -23.32
CA LYS A 216 10.62 2.75 -24.66
C LYS A 216 10.02 4.10 -25.03
N VAL A 217 10.76 4.85 -25.85
CA VAL A 217 10.37 6.17 -26.40
C VAL A 217 8.90 6.21 -26.83
N ARG A 218 8.51 5.33 -27.76
CA ARG A 218 7.13 5.25 -28.28
C ARG A 218 6.07 5.03 -27.19
N SER A 219 6.37 4.24 -26.17
CA SER A 219 5.45 4.00 -25.06
C SER A 219 5.30 5.26 -24.20
N ARG A 220 6.38 5.98 -23.94
CA ARG A 220 6.37 7.24 -23.19
C ARG A 220 5.58 8.33 -23.93
N ASP A 221 5.82 8.45 -25.23
CA ASP A 221 5.11 9.41 -26.08
C ASP A 221 3.60 9.11 -26.12
N PHE A 222 3.23 7.82 -26.13
CA PHE A 222 1.84 7.41 -26.00
C PHE A 222 1.24 7.87 -24.67
N GLU A 223 1.89 7.62 -23.52
CA GLU A 223 1.31 8.03 -22.22
C GLU A 223 1.18 9.55 -22.07
N LYS A 224 2.18 10.29 -22.57
CA LYS A 224 2.13 11.76 -22.58
C LYS A 224 0.98 12.28 -23.43
N SER A 225 0.88 11.81 -24.68
CA SER A 225 -0.18 12.22 -25.60
C SER A 225 -1.57 11.79 -25.11
N LEU A 226 -1.66 10.68 -24.37
CA LEU A 226 -2.90 10.20 -23.79
C LEU A 226 -3.49 11.19 -22.78
N ALA A 227 -2.69 11.66 -21.82
CA ALA A 227 -3.14 12.63 -20.81
C ALA A 227 -3.63 13.93 -21.48
N GLN A 228 -2.86 14.46 -22.43
CA GLN A 228 -3.22 15.66 -23.19
C GLN A 228 -4.52 15.47 -24.00
N ASN A 229 -4.69 14.32 -24.64
CA ASN A 229 -5.90 14.01 -25.38
C ASN A 229 -7.13 13.94 -24.45
N LEU A 230 -7.02 13.25 -23.31
CA LEU A 230 -8.11 13.18 -22.33
C LEU A 230 -8.45 14.55 -21.73
N GLU A 231 -7.47 15.43 -21.52
CA GLU A 231 -7.71 16.81 -21.10
C GLU A 231 -8.49 17.57 -22.17
N SER A 232 -8.12 17.44 -23.45
CA SER A 232 -8.81 18.12 -24.57
C SER A 232 -10.28 17.70 -24.72
N GLN A 233 -10.64 16.50 -24.27
CA GLN A 233 -12.01 15.96 -24.26
C GLN A 233 -12.77 16.24 -22.95
N GLY A 234 -12.13 16.91 -21.98
CA GLY A 234 -12.68 17.17 -20.66
C GLY A 234 -12.88 15.92 -19.80
N LEU A 235 -12.09 14.86 -20.04
CA LEU A 235 -12.22 13.56 -19.36
C LEU A 235 -11.15 13.33 -18.29
N LEU A 236 -10.03 14.05 -18.34
CA LEU A 236 -8.93 13.88 -17.38
C LEU A 236 -9.36 14.15 -15.93
N VAL A 237 -10.34 15.04 -15.74
CA VAL A 237 -10.96 15.35 -14.46
C VAL A 237 -11.60 14.12 -13.79
N ALA A 238 -12.15 13.17 -14.55
CA ALA A 238 -12.68 11.92 -14.01
C ALA A 238 -11.55 11.04 -13.43
N VAL A 239 -10.39 11.02 -14.10
CA VAL A 239 -9.19 10.30 -13.63
C VAL A 239 -8.66 10.96 -12.35
N ARG A 240 -8.60 12.30 -12.30
CA ARG A 240 -8.21 13.06 -11.09
C ARG A 240 -9.11 12.72 -9.90
N ALA A 241 -10.43 12.80 -10.06
CA ALA A 241 -11.38 12.43 -9.01
C ALA A 241 -11.21 10.98 -8.56
N ALA A 242 -11.04 10.05 -9.50
CA ALA A 242 -10.85 8.64 -9.17
C ALA A 242 -9.54 8.41 -8.36
N LEU A 243 -8.45 9.05 -8.77
CA LEU A 243 -7.15 8.99 -8.07
C LEU A 243 -7.17 9.66 -6.69
N ALA A 244 -7.98 10.70 -6.50
CA ALA A 244 -8.04 11.42 -5.23
C ALA A 244 -9.02 10.77 -4.24
N PHE A 245 -10.20 10.39 -4.72
CA PHE A 245 -11.35 10.06 -3.87
C PHE A 245 -11.77 8.59 -3.95
N GLY A 246 -11.12 7.80 -4.82
CA GLY A 246 -11.36 6.36 -4.91
C GLY A 246 -11.10 5.64 -3.57
N PRO A 247 -11.82 4.54 -3.30
CA PRO A 247 -11.64 3.76 -2.09
C PRO A 247 -10.22 3.22 -1.99
N ARG A 248 -9.72 3.08 -0.76
CA ARG A 248 -8.43 2.47 -0.51
C ARG A 248 -8.37 1.03 -1.04
N ALA A 249 -7.20 0.63 -1.58
CA ALA A 249 -6.99 -0.72 -2.07
C ALA A 249 -7.38 -1.81 -1.04
N GLY A 250 -8.23 -2.75 -1.47
CA GLY A 250 -8.70 -3.86 -0.64
C GLY A 250 -9.93 -3.56 0.23
N GLU A 251 -10.34 -2.29 0.31
CA GLU A 251 -11.61 -1.88 0.91
C GLU A 251 -12.75 -2.00 -0.11
N GLU A 252 -13.98 -2.10 0.39
CA GLU A 252 -15.16 -2.10 -0.48
C GLU A 252 -15.41 -0.69 -1.01
N ALA A 253 -15.91 -0.60 -2.24
CA ALA A 253 -16.33 0.68 -2.78
C ALA A 253 -17.59 1.15 -2.03
N PRO A 254 -17.70 2.46 -1.71
CA PRO A 254 -18.93 3.02 -1.18
C PRO A 254 -20.11 2.71 -2.10
N SER A 255 -21.33 2.75 -1.57
CA SER A 255 -22.51 2.51 -2.39
C SER A 255 -22.59 3.52 -3.53
N GLN A 256 -23.17 3.11 -4.67
CA GLN A 256 -23.36 3.98 -5.83
C GLN A 256 -24.05 5.30 -5.47
N ARG A 257 -24.98 5.25 -4.52
CA ARG A 257 -25.70 6.42 -4.02
C ARG A 257 -24.78 7.39 -3.27
N GLU A 258 -23.88 6.88 -2.43
CA GLU A 258 -22.93 7.71 -1.67
C GLU A 258 -21.91 8.36 -2.60
N LEU A 259 -21.36 7.59 -3.56
CA LEU A 259 -20.46 8.13 -4.58
C LEU A 259 -21.13 9.24 -5.38
N ARG A 260 -22.33 9.01 -5.92
CA ARG A 260 -23.09 10.02 -6.67
C ARG A 260 -23.40 11.25 -5.83
N HIS A 261 -23.80 11.06 -4.56
CA HIS A 261 -24.12 12.19 -3.69
C HIS A 261 -22.91 13.08 -3.42
N TYR A 262 -21.74 12.49 -3.17
CA TYR A 262 -20.50 13.23 -2.98
C TYR A 262 -20.06 13.93 -4.26
N LEU A 263 -20.03 13.22 -5.39
CA LEU A 263 -19.61 13.79 -6.68
C LEU A 263 -20.56 14.88 -7.19
N ALA A 264 -21.85 14.81 -6.87
CA ALA A 264 -22.81 15.88 -7.17
C ALA A 264 -22.52 17.19 -6.40
N GLY A 265 -21.62 17.18 -5.41
CA GLY A 265 -21.14 18.38 -4.72
C GLY A 265 -20.16 19.22 -5.56
N PHE A 266 -19.63 18.67 -6.66
CA PHE A 266 -18.81 19.38 -7.63
C PHE A 266 -19.72 19.92 -8.74
N THR A 267 -19.58 21.20 -9.08
CA THR A 267 -20.41 21.85 -10.10
C THR A 267 -20.25 21.16 -11.45
N LEU A 268 -19.01 20.77 -11.78
CA LEU A 268 -18.66 20.16 -13.06
C LEU A 268 -19.34 18.79 -13.28
N PHE A 269 -19.51 17.97 -12.24
CA PHE A 269 -20.20 16.68 -12.37
C PHE A 269 -21.73 16.82 -12.31
N ALA A 270 -22.24 17.85 -11.63
CA ALA A 270 -23.67 18.15 -11.62
C ALA A 270 -24.18 18.58 -13.01
N GLU A 271 -23.32 19.23 -13.80
CA GLU A 271 -23.64 19.70 -15.16
C GLU A 271 -23.41 18.64 -16.25
N ASP A 272 -22.68 17.56 -15.95
CA ASP A 272 -22.37 16.48 -16.90
C ASP A 272 -22.60 15.07 -16.30
N PRO A 273 -23.81 14.51 -16.44
CA PRO A 273 -24.15 13.19 -15.92
C PRO A 273 -23.31 12.05 -16.49
N ALA A 274 -22.86 12.16 -17.74
CA ALA A 274 -22.06 11.12 -18.38
C ALA A 274 -20.64 11.09 -17.78
N LEU A 275 -20.07 12.25 -17.50
CA LEU A 275 -18.79 12.38 -16.80
C LEU A 275 -18.89 11.90 -15.34
N LEU A 276 -20.00 12.19 -14.67
CA LEU A 276 -20.30 11.66 -13.34
C LEU A 276 -20.31 10.13 -13.32
N ALA A 277 -21.01 9.51 -14.28
CA ALA A 277 -21.08 8.05 -14.43
C ALA A 277 -19.70 7.44 -14.70
N LEU A 278 -18.90 8.03 -15.60
CA LEU A 278 -17.53 7.61 -15.86
C LEU A 278 -16.66 7.68 -14.60
N THR A 279 -16.74 8.80 -13.87
CA THR A 279 -15.96 9.02 -12.63
C THR A 279 -16.33 7.98 -11.57
N GLN A 280 -17.62 7.71 -11.39
CA GLN A 280 -18.10 6.69 -10.49
C GLN A 280 -17.55 5.30 -10.88
N ALA A 281 -17.66 4.92 -12.15
CA ALA A 281 -17.18 3.63 -12.64
C ALA A 281 -15.66 3.47 -12.45
N LEU A 282 -14.89 4.54 -12.65
CA LEU A 282 -13.45 4.58 -12.39
C LEU A 282 -13.14 4.41 -10.89
N MET A 283 -13.85 5.13 -10.01
CA MET A 283 -13.68 4.99 -8.55
C MET A 283 -14.02 3.58 -8.07
N GLU A 284 -15.10 2.98 -8.55
CA GLU A 284 -15.47 1.61 -8.19
C GLU A 284 -14.44 0.57 -8.67
N THR A 285 -13.81 0.82 -9.82
CA THR A 285 -12.86 -0.10 -10.47
C THR A 285 -11.41 0.10 -10.01
N ARG A 286 -11.09 1.25 -9.41
CA ARG A 286 -9.74 1.61 -9.00
C ARG A 286 -9.09 0.50 -8.17
N HIS A 287 -7.80 0.29 -8.41
CA HIS A 287 -6.97 -0.79 -7.85
C HIS A 287 -7.39 -2.22 -8.22
N ARG A 288 -8.64 -2.49 -8.60
CA ARG A 288 -9.12 -3.87 -8.89
C ARG A 288 -8.38 -4.49 -10.06
N MET A 289 -8.06 -3.70 -11.10
CA MET A 289 -7.28 -4.19 -12.25
C MET A 289 -5.88 -4.62 -11.82
N LEU A 290 -5.21 -3.83 -10.97
CA LEU A 290 -3.88 -4.16 -10.46
C LEU A 290 -3.93 -5.37 -9.54
N LEU A 291 -4.94 -5.47 -8.67
CA LEU A 291 -5.14 -6.63 -7.81
C LEU A 291 -5.45 -7.90 -8.63
N HIS A 292 -6.17 -7.79 -9.74
CA HIS A 292 -6.36 -8.89 -10.69
C HIS A 292 -5.04 -9.30 -11.36
N LEU A 293 -4.25 -8.34 -11.83
CA LEU A 293 -2.92 -8.59 -12.40
C LEU A 293 -1.99 -9.33 -11.42
N GLN A 294 -2.12 -9.02 -10.13
CA GLN A 294 -1.41 -9.62 -9.00
C GLN A 294 -2.00 -10.96 -8.53
N GLY A 295 -3.11 -11.43 -9.10
CA GLY A 295 -3.78 -12.68 -8.73
C GLY A 295 -4.57 -12.64 -7.43
N ALA A 296 -4.76 -11.45 -6.84
CA ALA A 296 -5.52 -11.26 -5.61
C ALA A 296 -7.03 -11.26 -5.84
N LEU A 297 -7.47 -10.80 -7.02
CA LEU A 297 -8.88 -10.76 -7.41
C LEU A 297 -9.16 -11.59 -8.68
N PRO A 298 -10.33 -12.26 -8.77
CA PRO A 298 -10.79 -12.88 -10.01
C PRO A 298 -11.19 -11.83 -11.05
N LEU A 299 -11.31 -12.23 -12.32
CA LEU A 299 -11.75 -11.31 -13.38
C LEU A 299 -13.18 -10.80 -13.12
N SER A 300 -14.02 -11.61 -12.46
CA SER A 300 -15.40 -11.26 -12.08
C SER A 300 -15.49 -10.01 -11.19
N ALA A 301 -14.43 -9.66 -10.45
CA ALA A 301 -14.38 -8.46 -9.62
C ALA A 301 -14.39 -7.15 -10.44
N LEU A 302 -14.14 -7.22 -11.76
CA LEU A 302 -14.11 -6.10 -12.70
C LEU A 302 -15.46 -5.86 -13.40
N LYS A 303 -16.54 -6.47 -12.88
CA LYS A 303 -17.89 -6.35 -13.43
C LYS A 303 -18.42 -4.92 -13.49
N SER A 304 -18.13 -4.07 -12.50
CA SER A 304 -18.57 -2.66 -12.49
C SER A 304 -18.14 -1.93 -13.76
N TRP A 305 -16.89 -2.12 -14.18
CA TRP A 305 -16.35 -1.52 -15.39
C TRP A 305 -17.05 -2.01 -16.66
N THR A 306 -17.27 -3.32 -16.79
CA THR A 306 -17.92 -3.87 -17.98
C THR A 306 -19.40 -3.52 -18.06
N MET A 307 -20.07 -3.36 -16.93
CA MET A 307 -21.44 -2.82 -16.87
C MET A 307 -21.50 -1.37 -17.35
N TYR A 308 -20.57 -0.52 -16.91
CA TYR A 308 -20.47 0.87 -17.39
C TYR A 308 -20.28 0.92 -18.92
N LEU A 309 -19.32 0.16 -19.46
CA LEU A 309 -19.06 0.13 -20.91
C LEU A 309 -20.26 -0.35 -21.75
N ARG A 310 -21.16 -1.17 -21.18
CA ARG A 310 -22.37 -1.67 -21.86
C ARG A 310 -23.56 -0.73 -21.73
N GLY A 311 -23.66 0.00 -20.63
CA GLY A 311 -24.77 0.90 -20.31
C GLY A 311 -24.40 2.37 -20.48
N GLU A 312 -24.05 3.02 -19.36
CA GLU A 312 -23.86 4.47 -19.24
C GLU A 312 -22.77 5.04 -20.18
N CYS A 313 -21.87 4.22 -20.74
CA CYS A 313 -20.90 4.67 -21.76
C CYS A 313 -21.56 5.17 -23.05
N ALA A 314 -22.80 4.77 -23.36
CA ALA A 314 -23.55 5.34 -24.47
C ALA A 314 -23.85 6.83 -24.25
N GLU A 315 -24.19 7.22 -23.02
CA GLU A 315 -24.45 8.61 -22.65
C GLU A 315 -23.19 9.48 -22.79
N LEU A 316 -22.00 8.90 -22.59
CA LEU A 316 -20.73 9.56 -22.88
C LEU A 316 -20.57 9.86 -24.37
N GLY A 317 -20.98 8.94 -25.24
CA GLY A 317 -20.98 9.14 -26.68
C GLY A 317 -21.93 10.29 -27.09
N ASP A 318 -23.15 10.26 -26.56
CA ASP A 318 -24.16 11.29 -26.83
C ASP A 318 -23.74 12.67 -26.32
N SER A 319 -23.17 12.73 -25.10
CA SER A 319 -22.70 13.98 -24.45
C SER A 319 -21.53 14.63 -25.19
N ARG A 320 -20.72 13.84 -25.89
CA ARG A 320 -19.53 14.32 -26.64
C ARG A 320 -19.73 14.35 -28.16
N ASP A 321 -20.93 14.03 -28.65
CA ASP A 321 -21.26 13.92 -30.08
C ASP A 321 -20.27 13.00 -30.85
N ILE A 322 -19.95 11.84 -30.25
CA ILE A 322 -19.06 10.84 -30.83
C ILE A 322 -19.74 9.46 -30.87
N PRO A 323 -19.32 8.56 -31.79
CA PRO A 323 -19.85 7.20 -31.82
C PRO A 323 -19.56 6.43 -30.52
N LEU A 324 -20.46 5.52 -30.12
CA LEU A 324 -20.27 4.65 -28.95
C LEU A 324 -18.92 3.93 -28.94
N ARG A 325 -18.43 3.52 -30.11
CA ARG A 325 -17.12 2.87 -30.25
C ARG A 325 -15.97 3.79 -29.81
N GLU A 326 -16.06 5.07 -30.15
CA GLU A 326 -15.07 6.07 -29.77
C GLU A 326 -15.18 6.43 -28.29
N ALA A 327 -16.41 6.60 -27.77
CA ALA A 327 -16.66 6.77 -26.33
C ALA A 327 -16.09 5.61 -25.51
N THR A 328 -16.24 4.38 -25.98
CA THR A 328 -15.65 3.17 -25.37
C THR A 328 -14.12 3.24 -25.33
N HIS A 329 -13.48 3.75 -26.38
CA HIS A 329 -12.02 3.94 -26.38
C HIS A 329 -11.58 5.01 -25.38
N TYR A 330 -12.27 6.16 -25.33
CA TYR A 330 -11.95 7.21 -24.37
C TYR A 330 -12.16 6.78 -22.91
N ALA A 331 -13.26 6.07 -22.62
CA ALA A 331 -13.48 5.47 -21.30
C ALA A 331 -12.34 4.50 -20.94
N HIS A 332 -11.96 3.63 -21.86
CA HIS A 332 -10.84 2.71 -21.68
C HIS A 332 -9.51 3.44 -21.45
N TYR A 333 -9.26 4.54 -22.16
CA TYR A 333 -8.08 5.38 -21.95
C TYR A 333 -8.06 6.04 -20.57
N CYS A 334 -9.21 6.43 -20.03
CA CYS A 334 -9.31 6.92 -18.66
C CYS A 334 -8.96 5.83 -17.65
N LEU A 335 -9.45 4.59 -17.85
CA LEU A 335 -9.10 3.45 -17.00
C LEU A 335 -7.59 3.13 -17.08
N HIS A 336 -7.02 3.15 -18.29
CA HIS A 336 -5.60 2.91 -18.50
C HIS A 336 -4.74 3.90 -17.73
N LEU A 337 -5.03 5.20 -17.89
CA LEU A 337 -4.27 6.25 -17.22
C LEU A 337 -4.38 6.15 -15.70
N LEU A 338 -5.58 5.85 -15.17
CA LEU A 338 -5.81 5.59 -13.74
C LEU A 338 -4.91 4.43 -13.24
N ASN A 339 -4.97 3.29 -13.93
CA ASN A 339 -4.21 2.10 -13.52
C ASN A 339 -2.70 2.29 -13.68
N LEU A 340 -2.25 3.00 -14.72
CA LEU A 340 -0.85 3.34 -14.92
C LEU A 340 -0.31 4.19 -13.77
N CYS A 341 -1.08 5.19 -13.34
CA CYS A 341 -0.75 6.05 -12.20
C CYS A 341 -0.64 5.26 -10.90
N ASP A 342 -1.62 4.42 -10.58
CA ASP A 342 -1.55 3.56 -9.38
C ASP A 342 -0.41 2.52 -9.48
N LEU A 343 -0.15 1.97 -10.68
CA LEU A 343 0.95 1.02 -10.91
C LEU A 343 2.31 1.68 -10.68
N ALA A 344 2.53 2.86 -11.24
CA ALA A 344 3.77 3.61 -11.08
C ALA A 344 4.06 4.00 -9.63
N HIS A 345 3.03 4.10 -8.79
CA HIS A 345 3.19 4.36 -7.36
C HIS A 345 3.45 3.12 -6.50
N THR A 346 3.43 1.91 -7.09
CA THR A 346 3.67 0.69 -6.30
C THR A 346 5.11 0.70 -5.73
N PRO A 347 5.29 0.61 -4.39
CA PRO A 347 6.62 0.72 -3.78
C PRO A 347 7.61 -0.34 -4.28
N GLY A 348 8.82 0.08 -4.63
CA GLY A 348 9.88 -0.81 -5.10
C GLY A 348 9.68 -1.36 -6.51
N LEU A 349 8.60 -0.97 -7.20
CA LEU A 349 8.32 -1.37 -8.57
C LEU A 349 8.94 -0.37 -9.56
N THR A 350 9.64 -0.91 -10.55
CA THR A 350 10.08 -0.13 -11.72
C THR A 350 9.19 -0.44 -12.91
N LEU A 351 8.49 0.57 -13.43
CA LEU A 351 7.60 0.41 -14.58
C LEU A 351 8.40 0.16 -15.87
N ARG A 352 8.20 -1.02 -16.48
CA ARG A 352 8.86 -1.47 -17.72
C ARG A 352 7.83 -1.82 -18.78
N ASP A 353 8.24 -1.84 -20.04
CA ASP A 353 7.33 -2.14 -21.16
C ASP A 353 6.64 -3.50 -21.08
N ALA A 354 7.28 -4.52 -20.51
CA ALA A 354 6.64 -5.82 -20.33
C ALA A 354 5.43 -5.70 -19.39
N LEU A 355 5.62 -5.04 -18.24
CA LEU A 355 4.58 -4.83 -17.25
C LEU A 355 3.47 -3.89 -17.78
N ARG A 356 3.84 -2.78 -18.42
CA ARG A 356 2.91 -1.88 -19.10
C ARG A 356 2.04 -2.62 -20.13
N ARG A 357 2.65 -3.45 -20.97
CA ARG A 357 1.91 -4.26 -21.96
C ARG A 357 0.98 -5.28 -21.31
N SER A 358 1.36 -5.83 -20.16
CA SER A 358 0.52 -6.77 -19.42
C SER A 358 -0.73 -6.07 -18.90
N LEU A 359 -0.57 -4.87 -18.33
CA LEU A 359 -1.69 -4.03 -17.91
C LEU A 359 -2.61 -3.72 -19.11
N MET A 360 -2.05 -3.17 -20.19
CA MET A 360 -2.82 -2.86 -21.40
C MET A 360 -3.55 -4.07 -21.96
N SER A 361 -2.90 -5.23 -22.01
CA SER A 361 -3.52 -6.45 -22.54
C SER A 361 -4.74 -6.87 -21.74
N ARG A 362 -4.73 -6.72 -20.42
CA ARG A 362 -5.86 -7.07 -19.54
C ARG A 362 -7.00 -6.07 -19.70
N GLU A 363 -6.68 -4.79 -19.85
CA GLU A 363 -7.68 -3.74 -20.10
C GLU A 363 -8.32 -3.93 -21.48
N GLU A 364 -7.53 -4.23 -22.51
CA GLU A 364 -8.01 -4.51 -23.86
C GLU A 364 -8.89 -5.77 -23.89
N GLU A 365 -8.53 -6.83 -23.14
CA GLU A 365 -9.33 -8.05 -23.01
C GLU A 365 -10.75 -7.73 -22.47
N LEU A 366 -10.88 -6.88 -21.46
CA LEU A 366 -12.18 -6.42 -20.95
C LEU A 366 -12.96 -5.61 -21.99
N ARG A 367 -12.27 -4.73 -22.73
CA ARG A 367 -12.92 -3.91 -23.77
C ARG A 367 -13.44 -4.78 -24.91
N GLU A 368 -12.61 -5.68 -25.43
CA GLU A 368 -12.98 -6.57 -26.53
C GLU A 368 -14.12 -7.51 -26.12
N LEU A 369 -14.14 -7.98 -24.87
CA LEU A 369 -15.26 -8.73 -24.31
C LEU A 369 -16.59 -7.98 -24.41
N VAL A 370 -16.59 -6.69 -24.05
CA VAL A 370 -17.78 -5.85 -24.13
C VAL A 370 -18.19 -5.63 -25.58
N LEU A 371 -17.24 -5.31 -26.46
CA LEU A 371 -17.51 -5.07 -27.88
C LEU A 371 -18.03 -6.33 -28.60
N LEU A 372 -17.53 -7.52 -28.26
CA LEU A 372 -18.03 -8.79 -28.80
C LEU A 372 -19.46 -9.07 -28.32
N GLY A 373 -19.75 -8.84 -27.04
CA GLY A 373 -21.10 -8.99 -26.48
C GLY A 373 -22.12 -8.09 -27.17
N GLN A 374 -21.77 -6.83 -27.40
CA GLN A 374 -22.62 -5.86 -28.12
C GLN A 374 -22.93 -6.30 -29.57
N ARG A 375 -21.95 -6.86 -30.29
CA ARG A 375 -22.14 -7.34 -31.68
C ARG A 375 -23.07 -8.55 -31.77
N GLN A 376 -23.09 -9.39 -30.73
CA GLN A 376 -23.82 -10.65 -30.71
C GLN A 376 -25.22 -10.51 -30.09
N GLY A 377 -25.58 -9.33 -29.57
CA GLY A 377 -26.88 -9.12 -28.90
C GLY A 377 -27.08 -10.04 -27.69
N LEU A 378 -25.99 -10.49 -27.08
CA LEU A 378 -26.02 -11.41 -25.93
C LEU A 378 -26.65 -10.71 -24.73
N SER A 379 -27.47 -11.44 -23.99
CA SER A 379 -28.09 -10.93 -22.76
C SER A 379 -27.04 -10.66 -21.68
N ASP A 380 -27.34 -9.79 -20.72
CA ASP A 380 -26.45 -9.45 -19.59
C ASP A 380 -25.98 -10.67 -18.77
N GLN A 381 -26.72 -11.79 -18.81
CA GLN A 381 -26.37 -13.03 -18.13
C GLN A 381 -25.37 -13.92 -18.90
N GLU A 382 -25.22 -13.74 -20.21
CA GLU A 382 -24.37 -14.58 -21.07
C GLU A 382 -22.92 -14.10 -21.14
N ALA A 383 -22.67 -12.83 -20.78
CA ALA A 383 -21.35 -12.23 -20.77
C ALA A 383 -20.80 -12.10 -19.34
N ASP A 384 -20.83 -13.23 -18.62
CA ASP A 384 -20.24 -13.47 -17.31
C ASP A 384 -18.71 -13.55 -17.41
N LEU A 385 -18.01 -12.59 -16.79
CA LEU A 385 -16.55 -12.54 -16.74
C LEU A 385 -15.93 -13.81 -16.14
N GLY A 386 -16.61 -14.45 -15.19
CA GLY A 386 -16.16 -15.72 -14.61
C GLY A 386 -16.22 -16.86 -15.63
N ARG A 387 -17.26 -16.92 -16.47
CA ARG A 387 -17.35 -17.90 -17.57
C ARG A 387 -16.30 -17.65 -18.65
N PHE A 388 -16.01 -16.39 -18.96
CA PHE A 388 -14.96 -16.05 -19.90
C PHE A 388 -13.58 -16.49 -19.39
N GLU A 389 -13.27 -16.20 -18.12
CA GLU A 389 -12.02 -16.64 -17.50
C GLU A 389 -11.92 -18.18 -17.49
N GLN A 390 -13.01 -18.89 -17.20
CA GLN A 390 -13.06 -20.35 -17.31
C GLN A 390 -12.80 -20.84 -18.73
N ALA A 391 -13.40 -20.20 -19.74
CA ALA A 391 -13.18 -20.54 -21.14
C ALA A 391 -11.71 -20.35 -21.56
N ARG A 392 -11.05 -19.29 -21.09
CA ARG A 392 -9.62 -19.01 -21.31
C ARG A 392 -8.70 -20.12 -20.79
N TRP A 393 -9.10 -20.80 -19.72
CA TRP A 393 -8.32 -21.89 -19.12
C TRP A 393 -8.79 -23.28 -19.52
N ARG A 394 -9.86 -23.41 -20.32
CA ARG A 394 -10.48 -24.70 -20.65
C ARG A 394 -9.52 -25.71 -21.29
N ALA A 395 -8.58 -25.26 -22.12
CA ALA A 395 -7.63 -26.14 -22.79
C ALA A 395 -6.54 -26.67 -21.85
N GLU A 396 -6.16 -25.91 -20.82
CA GLU A 396 -5.06 -26.24 -19.90
C GLU A 396 -5.57 -26.82 -18.57
N GLY A 397 -6.83 -26.58 -18.23
CA GLY A 397 -7.48 -27.05 -17.02
C GLY A 397 -7.37 -26.10 -15.82
N PRO A 398 -8.09 -26.42 -14.73
CA PRO A 398 -8.17 -25.56 -13.54
C PRO A 398 -6.84 -25.46 -12.77
N ARG A 399 -6.00 -26.51 -12.81
CA ARG A 399 -4.67 -26.49 -12.17
C ARG A 399 -3.75 -25.45 -12.79
N ALA A 400 -3.79 -25.27 -14.12
CA ALA A 400 -3.00 -24.26 -14.81
C ALA A 400 -3.42 -22.83 -14.41
N ALA A 401 -4.73 -22.61 -14.24
CA ALA A 401 -5.27 -21.33 -13.75
C ALA A 401 -4.80 -21.03 -12.33
N LEU A 402 -4.83 -22.04 -11.44
CA LEU A 402 -4.34 -21.90 -10.07
C LEU A 402 -2.83 -21.67 -10.02
N ALA A 403 -2.04 -22.34 -10.86
CA ALA A 403 -0.60 -22.14 -10.95
C ALA A 403 -0.24 -20.71 -11.38
N ASP A 404 -0.90 -20.18 -12.42
CA ASP A 404 -0.73 -18.79 -12.86
C ASP A 404 -1.10 -17.81 -11.74
N ARG A 405 -2.23 -18.04 -11.07
CA ARG A 405 -2.65 -17.21 -9.94
C ARG A 405 -1.64 -17.24 -8.79
N LEU A 406 -1.12 -18.41 -8.43
CA LEU A 406 -0.13 -18.55 -7.36
C LEU A 406 1.20 -17.86 -7.72
N ALA A 407 1.65 -17.99 -8.97
CA ALA A 407 2.83 -17.29 -9.46
C ALA A 407 2.64 -15.76 -9.39
N ARG A 408 1.47 -15.25 -9.77
CA ARG A 408 1.13 -13.82 -9.61
C ARG A 408 1.14 -13.40 -8.14
N LEU A 409 0.49 -14.14 -7.25
CA LEU A 409 0.49 -13.84 -5.82
C LEU A 409 1.91 -13.79 -5.25
N SER A 410 2.80 -14.64 -5.77
CA SER A 410 4.22 -14.70 -5.39
C SER A 410 5.11 -13.65 -6.04
N GLY A 411 4.56 -12.78 -6.91
CA GLY A 411 5.29 -11.64 -7.49
C GLY A 411 5.66 -11.75 -8.97
N ALA A 412 5.36 -12.87 -9.65
CA ALA A 412 5.77 -13.09 -11.05
C ALA A 412 5.21 -12.04 -12.01
N TRP A 413 4.07 -11.41 -11.68
CA TRP A 413 3.44 -10.35 -12.47
C TRP A 413 4.37 -9.16 -12.75
N ILE A 414 5.37 -8.89 -11.90
CA ILE A 414 6.34 -7.78 -12.05
C ILE A 414 7.20 -7.93 -13.31
N HIS A 415 7.39 -9.16 -13.78
CA HIS A 415 8.14 -9.47 -14.99
C HIS A 415 7.33 -9.21 -16.27
N GLY A 416 6.00 -9.10 -16.14
CA GLY A 416 5.07 -8.96 -17.24
C GLY A 416 4.74 -10.29 -17.93
N GLU A 417 3.89 -10.21 -18.94
CA GLU A 417 3.37 -11.34 -19.69
C GLU A 417 4.03 -11.44 -21.07
N ALA A 418 4.34 -12.66 -21.48
CA ALA A 418 4.74 -12.97 -22.84
C ALA A 418 3.50 -13.07 -23.74
N PRO A 419 3.61 -12.63 -25.01
CA PRO A 419 2.54 -12.81 -25.97
C PRO A 419 2.25 -14.31 -26.16
N GLY A 420 0.97 -14.67 -26.12
CA GLY A 420 0.54 -16.03 -26.44
C GLY A 420 0.71 -16.34 -27.93
N PRO A 421 0.68 -17.63 -28.31
CA PRO A 421 0.53 -18.02 -29.72
C PRO A 421 -0.75 -17.42 -30.32
N LEU A 422 -0.83 -17.35 -31.65
CA LEU A 422 -1.99 -16.81 -32.38
C LEU A 422 -3.32 -17.37 -31.84
N GLY A 423 -4.15 -16.49 -31.29
CA GLY A 423 -5.47 -16.83 -30.72
C GLY A 423 -5.48 -17.23 -29.24
N ALA A 424 -4.32 -17.25 -28.56
CA ALA A 424 -4.24 -17.50 -27.12
C ALA A 424 -3.95 -16.20 -26.34
N SER A 425 -4.52 -16.09 -25.13
CA SER A 425 -4.25 -14.96 -24.24
C SER A 425 -2.78 -14.92 -23.81
N PRO A 426 -2.20 -13.74 -23.57
CA PRO A 426 -0.88 -13.61 -22.97
C PRO A 426 -0.76 -14.33 -21.63
N ARG A 427 0.43 -14.85 -21.36
CA ARG A 427 0.74 -15.70 -20.21
C ARG A 427 1.98 -15.19 -19.49
N LEU A 428 2.07 -15.49 -18.20
CA LEU A 428 3.34 -15.35 -17.50
C LEU A 428 4.34 -16.35 -18.08
N ASP A 429 5.47 -15.83 -18.55
CA ASP A 429 6.64 -16.60 -18.95
C ASP A 429 7.68 -16.49 -17.83
N ASP A 430 7.33 -17.04 -16.67
CA ASP A 430 8.10 -16.94 -15.44
C ASP A 430 8.37 -18.35 -14.88
N PRO A 431 9.60 -18.66 -14.44
CA PRO A 431 9.93 -19.94 -13.82
C PRO A 431 9.00 -20.33 -12.66
N ALA A 432 8.49 -19.36 -11.91
CA ALA A 432 7.57 -19.59 -10.80
C ALA A 432 6.26 -20.25 -11.24
N VAL A 433 5.82 -20.07 -12.50
CA VAL A 433 4.63 -20.75 -13.03
C VAL A 433 4.88 -22.25 -13.14
N GLU A 434 6.03 -22.65 -13.66
CA GLU A 434 6.39 -24.07 -13.80
C GLU A 434 6.72 -24.70 -12.45
N GLU A 435 7.30 -23.96 -11.51
CA GLU A 435 7.45 -24.40 -10.12
C GLU A 435 6.08 -24.60 -9.44
N ALA A 436 5.14 -23.68 -9.66
CA ALA A 436 3.78 -23.79 -9.12
C ALA A 436 3.05 -25.00 -9.70
N ARG A 437 3.19 -25.25 -11.01
CA ARG A 437 2.65 -26.44 -11.68
C ARG A 437 3.20 -27.72 -11.06
N LYS A 438 4.53 -27.82 -10.92
CA LYS A 438 5.17 -28.99 -10.29
C LYS A 438 4.69 -29.21 -8.86
N ALA A 439 4.52 -28.14 -8.07
CA ALA A 439 4.00 -28.24 -6.71
C ALA A 439 2.55 -28.75 -6.67
N LEU A 440 1.71 -28.31 -7.61
CA LEU A 440 0.32 -28.76 -7.74
C LEU A 440 0.20 -30.19 -8.30
N ASP A 441 1.12 -30.62 -9.17
CA ASP A 441 1.12 -31.98 -9.69
C ASP A 441 1.40 -33.03 -8.60
N ILE A 442 2.22 -32.67 -7.60
CA ILE A 442 2.47 -33.52 -6.42
C ILE A 442 1.20 -33.65 -5.54
N ALA A 443 0.32 -32.65 -5.57
CA ALA A 443 -0.90 -32.60 -4.78
C ALA A 443 -2.11 -33.34 -5.40
N ASP A 444 -1.99 -33.81 -6.64
CA ASP A 444 -3.03 -34.55 -7.38
C ASP A 444 -4.48 -34.03 -7.18
N ALA A 445 -5.40 -34.86 -6.67
CA ALA A 445 -6.84 -34.54 -6.57
C ALA A 445 -7.14 -33.30 -5.70
N SER A 446 -6.28 -33.02 -4.72
CA SER A 446 -6.38 -31.85 -3.86
C SER A 446 -6.15 -30.54 -4.62
N ALA A 447 -5.39 -30.57 -5.73
CA ALA A 447 -5.16 -29.40 -6.57
C ALA A 447 -6.42 -28.96 -7.32
N ASP A 448 -7.26 -29.90 -7.77
CA ASP A 448 -8.51 -29.57 -8.49
C ASP A 448 -9.56 -28.98 -7.54
N ALA A 449 -9.68 -29.53 -6.33
CA ALA A 449 -10.54 -28.97 -5.28
C ALA A 449 -10.09 -27.55 -4.92
N LEU A 450 -8.78 -27.35 -4.73
CA LEU A 450 -8.20 -26.06 -4.44
C LEU A 450 -8.45 -25.03 -5.54
N ALA A 451 -8.28 -25.42 -6.80
CA ALA A 451 -8.52 -24.55 -7.95
C ALA A 451 -9.98 -24.10 -8.04
N ASN A 452 -10.93 -25.01 -7.76
CA ASN A 452 -12.35 -24.68 -7.74
C ASN A 452 -12.72 -23.74 -6.58
N MET A 453 -12.16 -23.97 -5.38
CA MET A 453 -12.40 -23.10 -4.22
C MET A 453 -11.80 -21.71 -4.41
N ALA A 454 -10.60 -21.62 -4.99
CA ALA A 454 -9.92 -20.35 -5.19
C ALA A 454 -10.66 -19.44 -6.18
N ARG A 455 -11.40 -20.02 -7.14
CA ARG A 455 -11.87 -19.34 -8.37
C ARG A 455 -12.45 -17.94 -8.15
N GLU A 456 -13.38 -17.78 -7.22
CA GLU A 456 -14.09 -16.51 -6.99
C GLU A 456 -13.63 -15.77 -5.71
N VAL A 457 -12.57 -16.25 -5.07
CA VAL A 457 -12.14 -15.72 -3.76
C VAL A 457 -11.33 -14.45 -3.93
N HIS A 458 -11.61 -13.46 -3.09
CA HIS A 458 -10.89 -12.21 -3.01
C HIS A 458 -9.89 -12.27 -1.84
N LEU A 459 -8.61 -12.02 -2.12
CA LEU A 459 -7.56 -12.05 -1.10
C LEU A 459 -7.18 -10.62 -0.70
N VAL A 460 -7.48 -10.25 0.55
CA VAL A 460 -7.08 -8.96 1.14
C VAL A 460 -5.79 -9.18 1.93
N GLY A 461 -4.83 -8.26 1.82
CA GLY A 461 -3.51 -8.42 2.44
C GLY A 461 -2.61 -9.45 1.74
N HIS A 462 -2.85 -9.74 0.46
CA HIS A 462 -2.15 -10.73 -0.38
C HIS A 462 -0.63 -10.51 -0.51
N THR A 463 -0.09 -9.35 -0.15
CA THR A 463 1.36 -9.10 -0.14
C THR A 463 2.13 -10.05 0.77
N ILE A 464 1.46 -10.75 1.70
CA ILE A 464 2.03 -11.88 2.45
C ILE A 464 2.66 -12.94 1.54
N PHE A 465 2.03 -13.27 0.41
CA PHE A 465 2.49 -14.32 -0.50
C PHE A 465 3.83 -13.98 -1.17
N GLN A 466 4.13 -12.69 -1.37
CA GLN A 466 5.41 -12.22 -1.91
C GLN A 466 6.57 -12.32 -0.90
N ASN A 467 6.26 -12.57 0.37
CA ASN A 467 7.24 -12.61 1.46
C ASN A 467 7.57 -14.02 1.96
N ILE A 468 7.00 -15.06 1.33
CA ILE A 468 7.17 -16.47 1.71
C ILE A 468 7.53 -17.31 0.48
N ALA A 469 8.01 -18.53 0.68
CA ALA A 469 8.34 -19.40 -0.44
C ALA A 469 7.07 -19.93 -1.14
N LEU A 470 7.16 -20.29 -2.42
CA LEU A 470 6.02 -20.75 -3.23
C LEU A 470 5.27 -21.93 -2.60
N GLU A 471 5.99 -22.89 -2.02
CA GLU A 471 5.40 -24.04 -1.32
C GLU A 471 4.58 -23.58 -0.08
N GLU A 472 5.08 -22.60 0.67
CA GLU A 472 4.39 -22.01 1.81
C GLU A 472 3.17 -21.21 1.36
N ALA A 473 3.28 -20.49 0.24
CA ALA A 473 2.18 -19.77 -0.37
C ALA A 473 1.03 -20.71 -0.77
N LEU A 474 1.34 -21.85 -1.39
CA LEU A 474 0.36 -22.87 -1.72
C LEU A 474 -0.36 -23.41 -0.47
N ARG A 475 0.40 -23.75 0.57
CA ARG A 475 -0.14 -24.28 1.84
C ARG A 475 -0.99 -23.25 2.58
N LEU A 476 -0.55 -22.01 2.63
CA LEU A 476 -1.31 -20.91 3.24
C LEU A 476 -2.61 -20.66 2.48
N LEU A 477 -2.58 -20.68 1.14
CA LEU A 477 -3.78 -20.54 0.33
C LEU A 477 -4.75 -21.70 0.56
N ALA A 478 -4.24 -22.94 0.60
CA ALA A 478 -5.05 -24.12 0.88
C ALA A 478 -5.73 -24.07 2.25
N LEU A 479 -4.97 -23.73 3.29
CA LEU A 479 -5.51 -23.53 4.64
C LEU A 479 -6.60 -22.45 4.64
N SER A 480 -6.32 -21.29 4.04
CA SER A 480 -7.26 -20.16 4.02
C SER A 480 -8.58 -20.53 3.33
N LEU A 481 -8.50 -21.28 2.22
CA LEU A 481 -9.67 -21.73 1.47
C LEU A 481 -10.44 -22.84 2.20
N ALA A 482 -9.74 -23.77 2.87
CA ALA A 482 -10.39 -24.76 3.71
C ALA A 482 -11.15 -24.10 4.86
N MET A 483 -10.53 -23.13 5.55
CA MET A 483 -11.20 -22.38 6.61
C MET A 483 -12.39 -21.56 6.08
N ALA A 484 -12.29 -20.95 4.89
CA ALA A 484 -13.42 -20.27 4.26
C ALA A 484 -14.56 -21.23 3.91
N ARG A 485 -14.24 -22.44 3.41
CA ARG A 485 -15.23 -23.49 3.15
C ARG A 485 -15.93 -23.92 4.43
N ASP A 486 -15.17 -24.21 5.48
CA ASP A 486 -15.68 -24.78 6.73
C ASP A 486 -16.55 -23.78 7.49
N ASN A 487 -16.31 -22.48 7.30
CA ASN A 487 -17.16 -21.39 7.79
C ASN A 487 -18.30 -21.02 6.81
N GLY A 488 -18.53 -21.80 5.75
CA GLY A 488 -19.63 -21.59 4.80
C GLY A 488 -19.46 -20.41 3.84
N LEU A 489 -18.32 -19.72 3.87
CA LEU A 489 -18.10 -18.47 3.15
C LEU A 489 -18.13 -18.64 1.62
N LEU A 490 -17.66 -19.78 1.11
CA LEU A 490 -17.58 -20.04 -0.34
C LEU A 490 -18.94 -20.09 -1.04
N HIS A 491 -20.06 -20.09 -0.30
CA HIS A 491 -21.41 -20.00 -0.85
C HIS A 491 -21.89 -18.57 -1.10
N HIS A 492 -21.18 -17.56 -0.58
CA HIS A 492 -21.51 -16.16 -0.76
C HIS A 492 -21.08 -15.64 -2.13
N ALA A 493 -21.76 -14.60 -2.62
CA ALA A 493 -21.28 -13.84 -3.76
C ALA A 493 -20.04 -13.04 -3.33
N SER A 494 -18.90 -13.27 -3.98
CA SER A 494 -17.62 -12.58 -3.70
C SER A 494 -17.03 -12.82 -2.30
N PRO A 495 -16.69 -14.07 -1.94
CA PRO A 495 -16.10 -14.39 -0.63
C PRO A 495 -14.73 -13.72 -0.45
N ARG A 496 -14.51 -13.10 0.71
CA ARG A 496 -13.28 -12.37 1.05
C ARG A 496 -12.49 -13.07 2.14
N ILE A 497 -11.18 -13.15 1.95
CA ILE A 497 -10.24 -13.68 2.94
C ILE A 497 -9.26 -12.55 3.29
N ASP A 498 -9.33 -12.06 4.52
CA ASP A 498 -8.46 -11.01 5.04
C ASP A 498 -7.24 -11.59 5.77
N LEU A 499 -6.08 -11.42 5.16
CA LEU A 499 -4.77 -11.82 5.66
C LEU A 499 -4.00 -10.65 6.27
N ARG A 500 -4.55 -9.42 6.32
CA ARG A 500 -3.86 -8.23 6.86
C ARG A 500 -3.32 -8.44 8.27
N PRO A 501 -4.02 -9.09 9.23
CA PRO A 501 -3.44 -9.35 10.55
C PRO A 501 -2.17 -10.20 10.49
N LEU A 502 -2.17 -11.28 9.69
CA LEU A 502 -0.99 -12.10 9.45
C LEU A 502 0.13 -11.30 8.77
N THR A 503 -0.22 -10.49 7.76
CA THR A 503 0.75 -9.64 7.05
C THR A 503 1.42 -8.65 8.01
N ARG A 504 0.65 -7.96 8.87
CA ARG A 504 1.18 -7.04 9.89
C ARG A 504 2.07 -7.77 10.88
N TRP A 505 1.65 -8.96 11.32
CA TRP A 505 2.45 -9.78 12.22
C TRP A 505 3.80 -10.13 11.57
N LEU A 506 3.82 -10.63 10.33
CA LEU A 506 5.04 -11.00 9.60
C LEU A 506 5.97 -9.82 9.27
N THR A 507 5.45 -8.60 9.21
CA THR A 507 6.24 -7.40 8.90
C THR A 507 6.64 -6.60 10.14
N THR A 508 6.43 -7.15 11.34
CA THR A 508 6.84 -6.52 12.60
C THR A 508 8.36 -6.24 12.61
N PRO A 509 8.80 -4.97 12.76
CA PRO A 509 10.22 -4.61 12.76
C PRO A 509 11.03 -5.42 13.79
N GLY A 510 12.20 -5.90 13.40
CA GLY A 510 13.09 -6.71 14.24
C GLY A 510 12.65 -8.16 14.45
N ARG A 511 11.35 -8.48 14.39
CA ARG A 511 10.83 -9.85 14.59
C ARG A 511 10.53 -10.62 13.30
N ALA A 512 10.42 -9.92 12.17
CA ALA A 512 10.01 -10.48 10.88
C ALA A 512 10.72 -11.78 10.45
N PRO A 513 12.06 -11.94 10.59
CA PRO A 513 12.73 -13.19 10.23
C PRO A 513 12.23 -14.39 11.03
N HIS A 514 12.05 -14.23 12.34
CA HIS A 514 11.58 -15.29 13.23
C HIS A 514 10.10 -15.60 13.02
N HIS A 515 9.26 -14.59 12.80
CA HIS A 515 7.85 -14.79 12.48
C HIS A 515 7.66 -15.60 11.18
N ARG A 516 8.43 -15.28 10.13
CA ARG A 516 8.44 -16.05 8.87
C ARG A 516 8.91 -17.49 9.09
N ALA A 517 9.95 -17.69 9.90
CA ALA A 517 10.43 -19.03 10.22
C ALA A 517 9.38 -19.87 10.97
N LEU A 518 8.68 -19.27 11.94
CA LEU A 518 7.60 -19.93 12.67
C LEU A 518 6.43 -20.29 11.74
N LEU A 519 5.95 -19.36 10.92
CA LEU A 519 4.87 -19.63 9.96
C LEU A 519 5.25 -20.76 9.00
N ARG A 520 6.49 -20.76 8.50
CA ARG A 520 7.02 -21.86 7.67
C ARG A 520 6.96 -23.19 8.40
N THR A 521 7.39 -23.24 9.67
CA THR A 521 7.35 -24.51 10.43
C THR A 521 5.92 -24.99 10.63
N LEU A 522 5.00 -24.10 10.97
CA LEU A 522 3.57 -24.43 11.10
C LEU A 522 3.03 -24.96 9.77
N LEU A 523 3.15 -24.22 8.66
CA LEU A 523 2.62 -24.67 7.37
C LEU A 523 3.21 -26.00 6.87
N ARG A 524 4.42 -26.35 7.32
CA ARG A 524 5.08 -27.61 6.98
C ARG A 524 4.77 -28.77 7.93
N SER A 525 4.13 -28.53 9.08
CA SER A 525 3.80 -29.59 10.03
C SER A 525 2.65 -30.47 9.56
N ALA A 526 1.83 -30.00 8.62
CA ALA A 526 0.74 -30.74 7.99
C ALA A 526 0.97 -30.83 6.47
N SER A 527 0.56 -31.92 5.83
CA SER A 527 0.51 -32.09 4.38
C SER A 527 -0.61 -31.24 3.75
N LEU A 528 -0.57 -31.06 2.42
CA LEU A 528 -1.62 -30.28 1.73
C LEU A 528 -3.00 -30.94 1.88
N ASP A 529 -3.06 -32.27 1.81
CA ASP A 529 -4.32 -33.03 1.95
C ASP A 529 -4.91 -32.86 3.36
N GLU A 530 -4.07 -32.89 4.39
CA GLU A 530 -4.47 -32.63 5.78
C GLU A 530 -5.02 -31.20 5.93
N LEU A 531 -4.36 -30.19 5.35
CA LEU A 531 -4.82 -28.80 5.37
C LEU A 531 -6.16 -28.58 4.67
N LEU A 532 -6.52 -29.43 3.71
CA LEU A 532 -7.79 -29.36 2.98
C LEU A 532 -8.90 -30.19 3.61
N SER A 533 -8.57 -31.04 4.58
CA SER A 533 -9.57 -31.80 5.34
C SER A 533 -10.44 -30.86 6.19
N ASN A 534 -11.59 -31.36 6.67
CA ASN A 534 -12.47 -30.60 7.59
C ASN A 534 -11.83 -30.39 8.98
N GLU A 535 -10.65 -30.96 9.23
CA GLU A 535 -9.92 -30.88 10.51
C GLU A 535 -8.78 -29.85 10.47
N ALA A 536 -8.67 -29.04 9.41
CA ALA A 536 -7.61 -28.05 9.18
C ALA A 536 -7.30 -27.16 10.40
N GLY A 537 -8.33 -26.68 11.11
CA GLY A 537 -8.17 -25.83 12.30
C GLY A 537 -7.54 -26.54 13.51
N THR A 538 -7.58 -27.86 13.56
CA THR A 538 -6.96 -28.66 14.64
C THR A 538 -5.49 -28.96 14.37
N LEU A 539 -5.09 -28.97 13.10
CA LEU A 539 -3.74 -29.31 12.65
C LEU A 539 -2.72 -28.19 12.87
N LEU A 540 -3.17 -26.94 12.92
CA LEU A 540 -2.33 -25.76 13.09
C LEU A 540 -2.77 -24.90 14.29
N PRO A 541 -2.46 -25.33 15.52
CA PRO A 541 -2.85 -24.60 16.72
C PRO A 541 -2.26 -23.18 16.71
N GLY A 542 -3.11 -22.20 17.01
CA GLY A 542 -2.76 -20.78 17.04
C GLY A 542 -3.28 -19.98 15.85
N LEU A 543 -3.59 -20.60 14.71
CA LEU A 543 -4.32 -19.92 13.65
C LEU A 543 -5.78 -19.73 14.04
N GLN A 544 -6.21 -18.48 14.12
CA GLN A 544 -7.57 -18.09 14.48
C GLN A 544 -8.29 -17.55 13.26
N THR A 545 -9.59 -17.81 13.22
CA THR A 545 -10.49 -17.25 12.22
C THR A 545 -11.64 -16.51 12.88
N GLU A 546 -11.98 -15.38 12.29
CA GLU A 546 -13.14 -14.58 12.65
C GLU A 546 -13.95 -14.34 11.39
N LEU A 547 -15.24 -14.67 11.43
CA LEU A 547 -16.15 -14.50 10.30
C LEU A 547 -17.00 -13.25 10.54
N ASP A 548 -16.97 -12.33 9.58
CA ASP A 548 -17.98 -11.29 9.44
C ASP A 548 -19.01 -11.75 8.39
N GLU A 549 -20.19 -12.15 8.87
CA GLU A 549 -21.28 -12.60 8.01
C GLU A 549 -21.88 -11.47 7.17
N ALA A 550 -21.87 -10.23 7.69
CA ALA A 550 -22.47 -9.09 7.00
C ALA A 550 -21.67 -8.75 5.73
N ASP A 551 -20.35 -8.77 5.84
CA ASP A 551 -19.42 -8.42 4.76
C ASP A 551 -18.86 -9.65 4.04
N ALA A 552 -19.36 -10.85 4.34
CA ALA A 552 -18.90 -12.13 3.79
C ALA A 552 -17.36 -12.24 3.81
N THR A 553 -16.76 -11.91 4.95
CA THR A 553 -15.30 -11.81 5.12
C THR A 553 -14.80 -12.72 6.21
N LEU A 554 -13.80 -13.56 5.89
CA LEU A 554 -13.05 -14.36 6.85
C LEU A 554 -11.72 -13.67 7.16
N THR A 555 -11.51 -13.28 8.41
CA THR A 555 -10.23 -12.76 8.88
C THR A 555 -9.37 -13.89 9.44
N LEU A 556 -8.15 -14.04 8.93
CA LEU A 556 -7.16 -14.96 9.50
C LEU A 556 -6.13 -14.21 10.33
N SER A 557 -5.87 -14.73 11.52
CA SER A 557 -4.86 -14.20 12.43
C SER A 557 -4.08 -15.33 13.12
N LEU A 558 -2.99 -14.98 13.79
CA LEU A 558 -2.19 -15.92 14.58
C LEU A 558 -2.18 -15.46 16.04
N ALA A 559 -2.75 -16.29 16.91
CA ALA A 559 -2.66 -16.14 18.35
C ALA A 559 -1.52 -17.00 18.89
N LEU A 560 -0.54 -16.34 19.49
CA LEU A 560 0.62 -16.99 20.09
C LEU A 560 0.40 -17.22 21.58
N ASP A 561 0.93 -18.34 22.09
CA ASP A 561 1.12 -18.53 23.52
C ASP A 561 2.07 -17.44 24.08
N PRO A 562 1.83 -16.89 25.28
CA PRO A 562 2.68 -15.85 25.86
C PRO A 562 4.17 -16.22 25.98
N GLY A 563 4.47 -17.49 26.23
CA GLY A 563 5.84 -18.00 26.28
C GLY A 563 6.50 -18.04 24.91
N LEU A 564 5.74 -18.34 23.85
CA LEU A 564 6.24 -18.28 22.47
C LEU A 564 6.47 -16.83 22.01
N ASP A 565 5.57 -15.90 22.36
CA ASP A 565 5.79 -14.47 22.06
C ASP A 565 6.99 -13.90 22.84
N ALA A 566 7.17 -14.28 24.11
CA ALA A 566 8.35 -13.93 24.89
C ALA A 566 9.63 -14.49 24.25
N LEU A 567 9.61 -15.73 23.77
CA LEU A 567 10.74 -16.35 23.07
C LEU A 567 11.10 -15.61 21.77
N LEU A 568 10.10 -15.25 20.96
CA LEU A 568 10.30 -14.46 19.73
C LEU A 568 10.82 -13.06 20.04
N THR A 569 10.36 -12.46 21.13
CA THR A 569 10.84 -11.16 21.61
C THR A 569 12.31 -11.25 22.02
N LEU A 570 12.67 -12.27 22.80
CA LEU A 570 14.06 -12.52 23.21
C LEU A 570 14.96 -12.74 22.00
N LEU A 571 14.54 -13.58 21.05
CA LEU A 571 15.26 -13.84 19.79
C LEU A 571 15.54 -12.56 19.02
N ALA A 572 14.52 -11.73 18.80
CA ALA A 572 14.67 -10.46 18.08
C ALA A 572 15.59 -9.45 18.80
N SER A 573 15.72 -9.56 20.13
CA SER A 573 16.62 -8.73 20.93
C SER A 573 18.03 -9.30 21.12
N THR A 574 18.26 -10.55 20.73
CA THR A 574 19.55 -11.24 20.94
C THR A 574 20.36 -11.19 19.66
N PRO A 575 21.61 -10.67 19.68
CA PRO A 575 22.49 -10.65 18.52
C PRO A 575 22.69 -12.06 17.93
N ASP A 576 22.69 -12.17 16.61
CA ASP A 576 22.80 -13.46 15.90
C ASP A 576 24.12 -14.21 16.20
N ASP A 577 25.16 -13.49 16.64
CA ASP A 577 26.47 -14.03 17.03
C ASP A 577 26.55 -14.46 18.50
N ASP A 578 25.51 -14.22 19.29
CA ASP A 578 25.42 -14.63 20.69
C ASP A 578 25.03 -16.13 20.79
N PRO A 579 25.77 -16.97 21.54
CA PRO A 579 25.39 -18.36 21.80
C PRO A 579 23.97 -18.54 22.36
N LEU A 580 23.43 -17.53 23.03
CA LEU A 580 22.04 -17.51 23.49
C LEU A 580 21.06 -17.53 22.31
N HIS A 581 21.36 -16.86 21.21
CA HIS A 581 20.51 -16.84 20.02
C HIS A 581 20.28 -18.25 19.48
N ASP A 582 21.36 -19.04 19.35
CA ASP A 582 21.29 -20.44 18.91
C ASP A 582 20.44 -21.30 19.85
N ALA A 583 20.58 -21.11 21.17
CA ALA A 583 19.80 -21.83 22.16
C ALA A 583 18.30 -21.48 22.08
N LEU A 584 17.97 -20.19 21.93
CA LEU A 584 16.60 -19.72 21.77
C LEU A 584 15.99 -20.21 20.43
N ALA A 585 16.75 -20.21 19.34
CA ALA A 585 16.32 -20.72 18.05
C ALA A 585 16.09 -22.24 18.06
N ALA A 586 16.94 -22.98 18.78
CA ALA A 586 16.72 -24.40 19.05
C ALA A 586 15.44 -24.64 19.85
N ARG A 587 15.17 -23.81 20.87
CA ARG A 587 13.92 -23.90 21.65
C ARG A 587 12.69 -23.60 20.82
N LEU A 588 12.75 -22.59 19.93
CA LEU A 588 11.65 -22.24 19.02
C LEU A 588 11.26 -23.45 18.15
N ARG A 589 12.26 -24.13 17.57
CA ARG A 589 12.05 -25.35 16.76
C ARG A 589 11.41 -26.49 17.54
N GLN A 590 11.66 -26.61 18.84
CA GLN A 590 11.02 -27.65 19.66
C GLN A 590 9.55 -27.37 19.91
N LEU A 591 9.18 -26.10 20.13
CA LEU A 591 7.81 -25.70 20.42
C LEU A 591 6.92 -25.76 19.16
N SER A 592 7.46 -25.44 18.00
CA SER A 592 6.73 -25.47 16.72
C SER A 592 6.53 -26.87 16.14
N VAL A 593 7.11 -27.91 16.75
CA VAL A 593 7.06 -29.31 16.30
C VAL A 593 6.26 -30.22 17.25
N GLN A 594 5.60 -29.68 18.29
CA GLN A 594 4.85 -30.53 19.21
C GLN A 594 3.71 -31.27 18.48
N ALA A 595 3.85 -32.61 18.45
CA ALA A 595 2.85 -33.55 17.97
C ALA A 595 1.51 -33.38 18.71
N PRO A 596 0.38 -33.73 18.07
CA PRO A 596 -0.92 -33.75 18.74
C PRO A 596 -0.79 -34.51 20.06
N THR A 597 -1.30 -33.92 21.14
CA THR A 597 -1.40 -34.60 22.42
C THR A 597 -2.19 -35.89 22.19
N ALA A 598 -1.55 -37.02 22.48
CA ALA A 598 -2.15 -38.34 22.33
C ALA A 598 -3.54 -38.38 22.98
N PRO A 599 -4.51 -39.13 22.41
CA PRO A 599 -5.85 -39.23 22.99
C PRO A 599 -5.75 -39.70 24.45
N PRO A 600 -6.67 -39.27 25.33
CA PRO A 600 -6.67 -39.72 26.72
C PRO A 600 -6.63 -41.24 26.77
N ALA A 601 -5.82 -41.76 27.69
CA ALA A 601 -5.51 -43.17 27.85
C ALA A 601 -6.76 -44.07 27.76
N PRO A 602 -6.65 -45.29 27.21
CA PRO A 602 -7.77 -46.23 27.20
C PRO A 602 -8.27 -46.39 28.63
N GLN A 603 -9.58 -46.21 28.82
CA GLN A 603 -10.23 -46.48 30.10
C GLN A 603 -9.88 -47.91 30.51
N TYR A 604 -9.03 -48.02 31.53
CA TYR A 604 -8.73 -49.30 32.14
C TYR A 604 -10.02 -49.82 32.77
N SER A 605 -10.46 -50.96 32.22
CA SER A 605 -11.25 -52.01 32.85
C SER A 605 -11.18 -51.97 34.38
N GLU A 606 -12.26 -51.53 35.01
CA GLU A 606 -12.67 -52.09 36.30
C GLU A 606 -13.60 -53.27 36.03
N ARG A 607 -13.07 -54.45 36.35
CA ARG A 607 -13.77 -55.72 36.35
C ARG A 607 -14.68 -55.80 37.58
N ASN A 608 -15.84 -56.43 37.37
CA ASN A 608 -16.67 -57.17 38.33
C ASN A 608 -17.75 -56.41 39.13
N THR A 609 -18.99 -56.55 38.65
CA THR A 609 -20.13 -57.04 39.45
C THR A 609 -20.90 -58.03 38.54
N THR A 610 -20.69 -59.34 38.74
CA THR A 610 -21.63 -60.29 39.38
C THR A 610 -23.03 -60.34 38.75
N GLU A 611 -23.34 -61.51 38.18
CA GLU A 611 -24.63 -62.22 38.21
C GLU A 611 -25.92 -61.49 37.80
N SER A 612 -26.46 -61.88 36.65
CA SER A 612 -27.85 -62.34 36.43
C SER A 612 -28.02 -62.48 34.91
N GLU A 613 -28.01 -63.66 34.32
CA GLU A 613 -29.21 -64.47 34.10
C GLU A 613 -30.46 -63.65 33.67
N LEU A 614 -31.01 -64.09 32.53
CA LEU A 614 -32.38 -63.96 32.05
C LEU A 614 -32.76 -62.83 31.08
N SER A 615 -33.18 -63.31 29.91
CA SER A 615 -34.37 -62.91 29.12
C SER A 615 -34.21 -61.84 28.02
N GLY A 616 -34.49 -62.28 26.78
CA GLY A 616 -34.73 -61.45 25.61
C GLY A 616 -34.23 -62.09 24.33
#